data_AF-A0A5N6FAD0-F1
#
_entry.id   AF-A0A5N6FAD0-F1
#
_cell.length_a   1.000
_cell.length_b   1.000
_cell.length_c   1.000
_cell.angle_alpha   90.00
_cell.angle_beta   90.00
_cell.angle_gamma   90.00
#
_symmetry.space_group_name_H-M   'P 1'
#
loop_
_entity.id
_entity.type
_entity.pdbx_description
1 polymer ?
#
loop_
_entity_poly.entity_id
_entity_poly.type
_entity_poly.pdbx_seq_one_letter_code
_entity_poly.pdbx_strand_id
1 'polypeptide(L)'
;MDLSPDCFTNVMAISSGNSIFASSSIFCDPWEDAKPHEIQRLVANIGKSGVSLLIPPMNPKLRKAEFDTWQLIDHIAFDGSVEDNFDNTSIQLSFTRYESPAPGAVFHGAQDVEANYVETLAQVYDGLKWVGDIDILGALSSNFIERISLPHPCQGHPSCHKPRFPAVSIDNWDELIDVPSTAGVIRAHDNFVGRLAATAISVQKGHLTFVWPKQICWTCIESFTLHSLDKLSGGIFIG
;
A
#
# COMPACT_ATOMS: atom_id res chain seq x y z
N MET A 1 11.45 -10.63 -29.13
CA MET A 1 11.57 -9.65 -28.04
C MET A 1 12.82 -9.87 -27.20
N ASP A 2 13.74 -8.92 -27.29
CA ASP A 2 14.92 -8.79 -26.42
C ASP A 2 14.84 -7.40 -25.78
N LEU A 3 14.34 -7.33 -24.54
CA LEU A 3 14.21 -6.07 -23.79
C LEU A 3 15.35 -5.97 -22.79
N SER A 4 15.99 -4.81 -22.71
CA SER A 4 16.96 -4.54 -21.64
C SER A 4 16.29 -4.71 -20.26
N PRO A 5 16.97 -5.30 -19.26
CA PRO A 5 16.49 -5.36 -17.88
C PRO A 5 16.03 -4.01 -17.33
N ASP A 6 16.64 -2.91 -17.78
CA ASP A 6 16.26 -1.55 -17.36
C ASP A 6 14.81 -1.21 -17.73
N CYS A 7 14.25 -1.86 -18.76
CA CYS A 7 12.87 -1.64 -19.19
C CYS A 7 11.85 -2.07 -18.13
N PHE A 8 12.24 -2.89 -17.17
CA PHE A 8 11.38 -3.41 -16.10
C PHE A 8 11.44 -2.59 -14.82
N THR A 9 12.23 -1.51 -14.81
CA THR A 9 12.28 -0.56 -13.68
C THR A 9 10.90 0.04 -13.46
N ASN A 10 10.38 -0.03 -12.23
CA ASN A 10 9.06 0.46 -11.83
C ASN A 10 7.87 -0.17 -12.59
N VAL A 11 8.07 -1.34 -13.21
CA VAL A 11 6.96 -2.10 -13.82
C VAL A 11 6.22 -2.88 -12.73
N MET A 12 4.94 -2.55 -12.51
CA MET A 12 4.11 -3.22 -11.51
C MET A 12 3.66 -4.61 -11.94
N ALA A 13 3.42 -4.77 -13.24
CA ALA A 13 2.96 -6.02 -13.82
C ALA A 13 3.22 -6.07 -15.33
N ILE A 14 3.19 -7.27 -15.88
CA ILE A 14 3.33 -7.54 -17.31
C ILE A 14 2.08 -8.26 -17.79
N SER A 15 1.36 -7.67 -18.75
CA SER A 15 0.27 -8.34 -19.45
C SER A 15 0.79 -8.95 -20.75
N SER A 16 0.55 -10.24 -20.95
CA SER A 16 0.88 -10.95 -22.19
C SER A 16 -0.16 -12.03 -22.48
N GLY A 17 -0.79 -11.94 -23.65
CA GLY A 17 -1.88 -12.84 -24.05
C GLY A 17 -3.08 -12.74 -23.10
N ASN A 18 -3.39 -13.84 -22.42
CA ASN A 18 -4.51 -13.93 -21.47
C ASN A 18 -4.07 -13.91 -19.99
N SER A 19 -2.86 -13.43 -19.73
CA SER A 19 -2.27 -13.46 -18.39
C SER A 19 -1.65 -12.12 -18.02
N ILE A 20 -1.83 -11.74 -16.75
CA ILE A 20 -1.10 -10.65 -16.08
C ILE A 20 -0.16 -11.29 -15.07
N PHE A 21 1.12 -10.91 -15.10
CA PHE A 21 2.16 -11.34 -14.19
C PHE A 21 2.57 -10.15 -13.34
N ALA A 22 2.34 -10.22 -12.03
CA ALA A 22 2.58 -9.11 -11.11
C ALA A 22 3.44 -9.59 -9.93
N SER A 23 4.15 -8.66 -9.28
CA SER A 23 4.89 -8.99 -8.06
C SER A 23 3.94 -9.54 -7.00
N SER A 24 4.34 -10.61 -6.30
CA SER A 24 3.55 -11.17 -5.20
C SER A 24 3.31 -10.16 -4.07
N SER A 25 4.16 -9.13 -3.96
CA SER A 25 4.00 -8.02 -3.00
C SER A 25 2.70 -7.22 -3.16
N ILE A 26 2.08 -7.26 -4.35
CA ILE A 26 0.79 -6.60 -4.62
C ILE A 26 -0.39 -7.41 -4.06
N PHE A 27 -0.19 -8.71 -3.77
CA PHE A 27 -1.23 -9.64 -3.34
C PHE A 27 -1.07 -10.13 -1.90
N CYS A 28 -0.12 -9.57 -1.15
CA CYS A 28 0.12 -9.96 0.23
C CYS A 28 -0.05 -8.78 1.16
N ASP A 29 -0.09 -9.10 2.45
CA ASP A 29 -0.07 -8.11 3.51
C ASP A 29 1.24 -7.30 3.46
N PRO A 30 1.23 -5.98 3.71
CA PRO A 30 2.46 -5.17 3.70
C PRO A 30 3.49 -5.60 4.76
N TRP A 31 3.07 -6.32 5.81
CA TRP A 31 3.99 -6.92 6.79
C TRP A 31 4.74 -8.12 6.22
N GLU A 32 4.12 -8.85 5.29
CA GLU A 32 4.77 -9.98 4.63
C GLU A 32 5.86 -9.45 3.69
N ASP A 33 7.06 -10.02 3.80
CA ASP A 33 8.19 -9.69 2.92
C ASP A 33 8.20 -10.65 1.75
N ALA A 34 7.30 -10.41 0.77
CA ALA A 34 7.29 -11.15 -0.48
C ALA A 34 8.63 -10.98 -1.19
N LYS A 35 9.24 -12.08 -1.64
CA LYS A 35 10.58 -11.99 -2.21
C LYS A 35 10.52 -11.24 -3.54
N PRO A 36 11.54 -10.46 -3.92
CA PRO A 36 11.53 -9.68 -5.16
C PRO A 36 11.31 -10.50 -6.45
N HIS A 37 11.62 -11.80 -6.42
CA HIS A 37 11.48 -12.71 -7.56
C HIS A 37 10.18 -13.54 -7.54
N GLU A 38 9.33 -13.36 -6.52
CA GLU A 38 8.03 -14.01 -6.45
C GLU A 38 7.05 -13.24 -7.33
N ILE A 39 6.57 -13.93 -8.37
CA ILE A 39 5.63 -13.40 -9.36
C ILE A 39 4.36 -14.24 -9.31
N GLN A 40 3.22 -13.58 -9.23
CA GLN A 40 1.92 -14.21 -9.30
C GLN A 40 1.29 -13.98 -10.67
N ARG A 41 0.69 -15.05 -11.21
CA ARG A 41 -0.06 -15.01 -12.47
C ARG A 41 -1.55 -14.88 -12.20
N LEU A 42 -2.17 -13.89 -12.82
CA LEU A 42 -3.61 -13.73 -12.93
C LEU A 42 -4.06 -14.10 -14.33
N VAL A 43 -5.19 -14.83 -14.44
CA VAL A 43 -5.83 -15.10 -15.73
C VAL A 43 -6.70 -13.90 -16.10
N ALA A 44 -6.09 -12.92 -16.75
CA ALA A 44 -6.70 -11.65 -17.15
C ALA A 44 -5.94 -11.07 -18.35
N ASN A 45 -6.57 -10.15 -19.08
CA ASN A 45 -5.92 -9.37 -20.12
C ASN A 45 -6.39 -7.92 -20.06
N ILE A 46 -5.62 -7.03 -20.67
CA ILE A 46 -5.94 -5.59 -20.74
C ILE A 46 -6.47 -5.17 -22.12
N GLY A 47 -6.82 -6.14 -22.99
CA GLY A 47 -7.31 -5.88 -24.34
C GLY A 47 -6.27 -5.34 -25.32
N LYS A 48 -4.97 -5.50 -25.03
CA LYS A 48 -3.86 -5.03 -25.87
C LYS A 48 -3.14 -6.19 -26.57
N SER A 49 -2.69 -5.94 -27.80
CA SER A 49 -1.81 -6.85 -28.53
C SER A 49 -0.37 -6.70 -28.04
N GLY A 50 0.43 -7.77 -28.18
CA GLY A 50 1.82 -7.79 -27.73
C GLY A 50 1.97 -7.89 -26.21
N VAL A 51 3.11 -7.41 -25.71
CA VAL A 51 3.42 -7.33 -24.28
C VAL A 51 3.12 -5.92 -23.78
N SER A 52 2.45 -5.81 -22.64
CA SER A 52 2.22 -4.52 -21.98
C SER A 52 2.89 -4.50 -20.62
N LEU A 53 3.82 -3.57 -20.45
CA LEU A 53 4.51 -3.28 -19.20
C LEU A 53 3.68 -2.24 -18.45
N LEU A 54 2.99 -2.66 -17.39
CA LEU A 54 2.15 -1.78 -16.59
C LEU A 54 3.03 -0.95 -15.68
N ILE A 55 2.91 0.37 -15.76
CA ILE A 55 3.67 1.32 -14.93
C ILE A 55 2.72 2.20 -14.11
N PRO A 56 3.07 2.56 -12.87
CA PRO A 56 2.26 3.47 -12.07
C PRO A 56 2.28 4.89 -12.66
N PRO A 57 1.29 5.73 -12.36
CA PRO A 57 1.29 7.13 -12.76
C PRO A 57 2.42 7.89 -12.06
N MET A 58 3.00 8.90 -12.71
CA MET A 58 4.07 9.72 -12.10
C MET A 58 3.63 10.45 -10.83
N ASN A 59 2.35 10.85 -10.74
CA ASN A 59 1.80 11.58 -9.61
C ASN A 59 0.45 10.95 -9.21
N PRO A 60 0.45 9.92 -8.37
CA PRO A 60 -0.78 9.33 -7.86
C PRO A 60 -1.58 10.37 -7.06
N LYS A 61 -2.89 10.45 -7.28
CA LYS A 61 -3.74 11.50 -6.68
C LYS A 61 -4.51 10.94 -5.50
N LEU A 62 -4.61 11.70 -4.43
CA LEU A 62 -5.56 11.44 -3.35
C LEU A 62 -6.74 12.40 -3.47
N ARG A 63 -7.92 11.97 -3.04
CA ARG A 63 -9.03 12.90 -2.82
C ARG A 63 -8.67 13.89 -1.72
N LYS A 64 -9.41 15.00 -1.67
CA LYS A 64 -9.35 15.92 -0.53
C LYS A 64 -10.17 15.34 0.62
N ALA A 65 -9.76 15.63 1.85
CA ALA A 65 -10.58 15.37 3.02
C ALA A 65 -11.89 16.17 2.93
N GLU A 66 -13.02 15.54 3.23
CA GLU A 66 -14.34 16.16 3.13
C GLU A 66 -14.79 16.77 4.46
N PHE A 67 -14.42 18.03 4.69
CA PHE A 67 -14.75 18.77 5.92
C PHE A 67 -16.22 19.22 6.05
N ASP A 68 -16.97 19.19 4.93
CA ASP A 68 -18.36 19.69 4.86
C ASP A 68 -19.41 18.63 5.21
N THR A 69 -18.99 17.39 5.47
CA THR A 69 -19.87 16.35 5.98
C THR A 69 -19.86 16.36 7.51
N TRP A 70 -20.98 16.00 8.16
CA TRP A 70 -21.07 15.91 9.64
C TRP A 70 -20.07 14.90 10.25
N GLN A 71 -19.35 14.13 9.44
CA GLN A 71 -18.19 13.35 9.86
C GLN A 71 -17.04 14.31 10.19
N LEU A 72 -17.14 14.96 11.34
CA LEU A 72 -16.02 15.62 11.98
C LEU A 72 -14.89 14.59 12.06
N ILE A 73 -13.72 14.91 11.52
CA ILE A 73 -12.50 14.14 11.77
C ILE A 73 -12.24 14.20 13.27
N ASP A 74 -12.69 13.18 13.99
CA ASP A 74 -12.54 13.07 15.43
C ASP A 74 -11.33 12.18 15.64
N HIS A 75 -10.17 12.80 15.89
CA HIS A 75 -8.95 12.07 16.24
C HIS A 75 -9.08 11.52 17.67
N ILE A 76 -9.91 10.51 17.82
CA ILE A 76 -10.23 9.86 19.09
C ILE A 76 -8.96 9.20 19.61
N ALA A 77 -8.69 9.36 20.90
CA ALA A 77 -7.54 8.75 21.53
C ALA A 77 -7.60 7.22 21.39
N PHE A 78 -6.53 6.64 20.86
CA PHE A 78 -6.44 5.20 20.65
C PHE A 78 -6.54 4.45 21.99
N ASP A 79 -7.36 3.42 22.04
CA ASP A 79 -7.73 2.70 23.26
C ASP A 79 -7.06 1.32 23.38
N GLY A 80 -6.30 0.89 22.37
CA GLY A 80 -5.71 -0.45 22.33
C GLY A 80 -6.56 -1.49 21.59
N SER A 81 -7.75 -1.12 21.12
CA SER A 81 -8.63 -2.01 20.38
C SER A 81 -8.00 -2.47 19.07
N VAL A 82 -8.34 -3.70 18.70
CA VAL A 82 -7.90 -4.36 17.48
C VAL A 82 -9.15 -4.61 16.66
N GLU A 83 -9.46 -3.68 15.76
CA GLU A 83 -10.68 -3.62 14.96
C GLU A 83 -10.32 -3.44 13.49
N ASP A 84 -11.29 -3.72 12.60
CA ASP A 84 -11.20 -3.40 11.18
C ASP A 84 -12.27 -2.37 10.83
N ASN A 85 -11.84 -1.13 10.63
CA ASN A 85 -12.68 -0.02 10.17
C ASN A 85 -12.52 0.26 8.67
N PHE A 86 -11.80 -0.61 7.95
CA PHE A 86 -11.49 -0.49 6.53
C PHE A 86 -12.06 -1.67 5.72
N ASP A 87 -13.06 -2.37 6.25
CA ASP A 87 -13.68 -3.58 5.69
C ASP A 87 -14.25 -3.37 4.26
N ASN A 88 -14.71 -2.16 3.95
CA ASN A 88 -15.22 -1.79 2.63
C ASN A 88 -14.13 -1.42 1.60
N THR A 89 -12.86 -1.62 1.95
CA THR A 89 -11.74 -1.26 1.07
C THR A 89 -11.64 -2.21 -0.12
N SER A 90 -11.51 -1.63 -1.32
CA SER A 90 -11.12 -2.37 -2.52
C SER A 90 -10.03 -1.64 -3.29
N ILE A 91 -9.17 -2.41 -3.98
CA ILE A 91 -8.18 -1.89 -4.92
C ILE A 91 -8.60 -2.32 -6.32
N GLN A 92 -8.76 -1.35 -7.21
CA GLN A 92 -9.15 -1.58 -8.60
C GLN A 92 -8.06 -1.07 -9.53
N LEU A 93 -7.78 -1.83 -10.59
CA LEU A 93 -6.88 -1.39 -11.65
C LEU A 93 -7.67 -0.70 -12.75
N SER A 94 -7.22 0.49 -13.14
CA SER A 94 -7.70 1.17 -14.34
C SER A 94 -6.52 1.64 -15.19
N PHE A 95 -6.80 1.95 -16.44
CA PHE A 95 -5.80 2.41 -17.39
C PHE A 95 -6.14 3.84 -17.77
N THR A 96 -5.14 4.70 -17.93
CA THR A 96 -5.38 6.06 -18.40
C THR A 96 -5.68 6.00 -19.89
N ARG A 97 -4.77 6.44 -20.74
CA ARG A 97 -4.63 6.10 -22.18
C ARG A 97 -3.17 6.24 -22.62
N TYR A 98 -2.28 6.50 -21.66
CA TYR A 98 -0.89 6.77 -21.97
C TYR A 98 -0.19 5.47 -22.32
N GLU A 99 0.38 5.46 -23.52
CA GLU A 99 1.11 4.33 -24.07
C GLU A 99 2.39 4.84 -24.73
N SER A 100 3.48 4.11 -24.54
CA SER A 100 4.76 4.40 -25.18
C SER A 100 5.49 3.11 -25.49
N PRO A 101 6.11 2.96 -26.67
CA PRO A 101 6.91 1.77 -26.97
C PRO A 101 8.05 1.60 -25.97
N ALA A 102 8.27 0.37 -25.50
CA ALA A 102 9.44 0.08 -24.68
C ALA A 102 10.74 0.26 -25.50
N PRO A 103 11.86 0.70 -24.89
CA PRO A 103 13.15 0.78 -25.59
C PRO A 103 13.51 -0.56 -26.24
N GLY A 104 13.88 -0.53 -27.53
CA GLY A 104 14.19 -1.75 -28.28
C GLY A 104 12.98 -2.56 -28.73
N ALA A 105 11.74 -2.12 -28.45
CA ALA A 105 10.52 -2.78 -28.94
C ALA A 105 10.11 -2.36 -30.37
N VAL A 106 10.83 -1.40 -30.97
CA VAL A 106 10.57 -0.87 -32.30
C VAL A 106 11.82 -1.04 -33.16
N PHE A 107 11.68 -1.73 -34.29
CA PHE A 107 12.74 -1.93 -35.29
C PHE A 107 12.30 -1.41 -36.65
N HIS A 108 13.26 -0.99 -37.48
CA HIS A 108 12.98 -0.57 -38.86
C HIS A 108 12.29 -1.69 -39.64
N GLY A 109 11.07 -1.43 -40.13
CA GLY A 109 10.26 -2.40 -40.89
C GLY A 109 9.23 -3.18 -40.07
N ALA A 110 9.17 -3.00 -38.74
CA ALA A 110 8.13 -3.59 -37.91
C ALA A 110 6.77 -2.93 -38.15
N GLN A 111 5.71 -3.73 -38.35
CA GLN A 111 4.32 -3.24 -38.44
C GLN A 111 3.66 -3.14 -37.06
N ASP A 112 4.03 -4.03 -36.12
CA ASP A 112 3.51 -4.07 -34.76
C ASP A 112 4.61 -3.78 -33.74
N VAL A 113 4.25 -3.09 -32.66
CA VAL A 113 5.15 -2.86 -31.51
C VAL A 113 5.08 -4.09 -30.61
N GLU A 114 6.22 -4.74 -30.38
CA GLU A 114 6.25 -5.98 -29.59
C GLU A 114 5.90 -5.72 -28.11
N ALA A 115 6.37 -4.60 -27.54
CA ALA A 115 6.16 -4.21 -26.14
C ALA A 115 5.86 -2.71 -25.97
N ASN A 116 4.87 -2.40 -25.14
CA ASN A 116 4.51 -1.03 -24.76
C ASN A 116 4.49 -0.86 -23.25
N TYR A 117 4.88 0.31 -22.77
CA TYR A 117 4.46 0.82 -21.47
C TYR A 117 3.01 1.23 -21.52
N VAL A 118 2.26 0.87 -20.48
CA VAL A 118 0.85 1.25 -20.30
C VAL A 118 0.71 1.82 -18.89
N GLU A 119 0.36 3.10 -18.81
CA GLU A 119 0.11 3.73 -17.51
C GLU A 119 -1.15 3.13 -16.86
N THR A 120 -0.97 2.59 -15.66
CA THR A 120 -1.97 1.85 -14.90
C THR A 120 -2.13 2.48 -13.53
N LEU A 121 -3.37 2.84 -13.19
CA LEU A 121 -3.74 3.36 -11.88
C LEU A 121 -4.17 2.19 -10.99
N ALA A 122 -3.51 2.01 -9.85
CA ALA A 122 -4.06 1.23 -8.74
C ALA A 122 -4.86 2.18 -7.86
N GLN A 123 -6.18 1.97 -7.78
CA GLN A 123 -7.12 2.92 -7.19
C GLN A 123 -7.79 2.30 -5.97
N VAL A 124 -7.72 3.00 -4.84
CA VAL A 124 -8.38 2.62 -3.59
C VAL A 124 -9.80 3.17 -3.57
N TYR A 125 -10.75 2.32 -3.20
CA TYR A 125 -12.14 2.68 -2.98
C TYR A 125 -12.57 2.26 -1.58
N ASP A 126 -13.40 3.10 -0.97
CA ASP A 126 -14.17 2.81 0.23
C ASP A 126 -15.62 2.58 -0.17
N GLY A 127 -16.01 1.32 -0.32
CA GLY A 127 -17.25 0.93 -0.99
C GLY A 127 -17.30 1.46 -2.42
N LEU A 128 -18.12 2.50 -2.66
CA LEU A 128 -18.25 3.16 -3.97
C LEU A 128 -17.48 4.48 -4.07
N LYS A 129 -16.89 4.96 -2.97
CA LYS A 129 -16.21 6.26 -2.92
C LYS A 129 -14.75 6.07 -3.30
N TRP A 130 -14.31 6.73 -4.37
CA TRP A 130 -12.88 6.76 -4.73
C TRP A 130 -12.10 7.49 -3.65
N VAL A 131 -11.02 6.89 -3.15
CA VAL A 131 -10.13 7.45 -2.13
C VAL A 131 -8.88 8.07 -2.77
N GLY A 132 -8.25 7.34 -3.68
CA GLY A 132 -6.99 7.78 -4.26
C GLY A 132 -6.31 6.73 -5.13
N ASP A 133 -5.35 7.19 -5.92
CA ASP A 133 -4.40 6.35 -6.64
C ASP A 133 -3.17 6.09 -5.74
N ILE A 134 -2.65 4.87 -5.79
CA ILE A 134 -1.52 4.43 -4.97
C ILE A 134 -0.40 3.83 -5.82
N ASP A 135 0.84 4.05 -5.39
CA ASP A 135 2.01 3.31 -5.89
C ASP A 135 2.44 2.28 -4.84
N ILE A 136 1.95 1.04 -4.99
CA ILE A 136 2.20 -0.06 -4.05
C ILE A 136 3.69 -0.39 -3.99
N LEU A 137 4.34 -0.59 -5.15
CA LEU A 137 5.73 -1.01 -5.18
C LEU A 137 6.67 0.11 -4.70
N GLY A 138 6.39 1.36 -5.09
CA GLY A 138 7.12 2.52 -4.59
C GLY A 138 6.99 2.67 -3.07
N ALA A 139 5.79 2.44 -2.52
CA ALA A 139 5.58 2.49 -1.07
C ALA A 139 6.32 1.38 -0.32
N LEU A 140 6.23 0.13 -0.80
CA LEU A 140 6.84 -1.03 -0.14
C LEU A 140 8.39 -1.05 -0.23
N SER A 141 8.97 -0.32 -1.18
CA SER A 141 10.42 -0.13 -1.35
C SER A 141 10.95 1.16 -0.71
N SER A 142 10.08 1.96 -0.11
CA SER A 142 10.43 3.25 0.50
C SER A 142 11.24 3.11 1.78
N ASN A 143 12.05 4.12 2.11
CA ASN A 143 12.68 4.21 3.43
C ASN A 143 11.72 4.69 4.53
N PHE A 144 10.49 5.04 4.17
CA PHE A 144 9.44 5.46 5.10
C PHE A 144 8.60 4.30 5.63
N ILE A 145 8.87 3.04 5.23
CA ILE A 145 8.20 1.86 5.78
C ILE A 145 9.15 1.07 6.67
N GLU A 146 8.69 0.70 7.87
CA GLU A 146 9.41 -0.17 8.80
C GLU A 146 8.51 -1.34 9.21
N ARG A 147 8.90 -2.57 8.85
CA ARG A 147 8.19 -3.79 9.23
C ARG A 147 8.65 -4.23 10.61
N ILE A 148 7.78 -4.12 11.60
CA ILE A 148 8.11 -4.46 12.98
C ILE A 148 8.08 -5.98 13.14
N SER A 149 9.21 -6.54 13.58
CA SER A 149 9.32 -7.95 13.99
C SER A 149 9.46 -8.02 15.50
N LEU A 150 8.56 -8.76 16.16
CA LEU A 150 8.67 -8.99 17.59
C LEU A 150 9.82 -9.98 17.86
N PRO A 151 10.71 -9.71 18.83
CA PRO A 151 11.88 -10.55 19.10
C PRO A 151 11.52 -11.93 19.67
N HIS A 152 10.29 -12.08 20.18
CA HIS A 152 9.79 -13.34 20.70
C HIS A 152 8.28 -13.46 20.45
N PRO A 153 7.76 -14.70 20.32
CA PRO A 153 6.33 -14.94 20.38
C PRO A 153 5.76 -14.38 21.69
N CYS A 154 4.56 -13.79 21.63
CA CYS A 154 3.92 -13.25 22.82
C CYS A 154 3.62 -14.39 23.81
N GLN A 155 4.09 -14.28 25.06
CA GLN A 155 3.89 -15.29 26.11
C GLN A 155 2.53 -15.14 26.83
N GLY A 156 1.45 -14.93 26.08
CA GLY A 156 0.10 -14.88 26.64
C GLY A 156 -0.22 -13.62 27.46
N HIS A 157 0.36 -12.46 27.11
CA HIS A 157 -0.08 -11.19 27.68
C HIS A 157 -1.55 -10.94 27.31
N PRO A 158 -2.34 -10.30 28.20
CA PRO A 158 -3.67 -9.83 27.83
C PRO A 158 -3.53 -8.86 26.65
N SER A 159 -4.19 -9.14 25.52
CA SER A 159 -4.15 -8.33 24.29
C SER A 159 -4.73 -6.92 24.43
N CYS A 160 -5.15 -6.52 25.63
CA CYS A 160 -6.01 -5.37 25.91
C CYS A 160 -5.33 -4.22 26.67
N HIS A 161 -4.01 -4.20 26.82
CA HIS A 161 -3.37 -3.03 27.41
C HIS A 161 -3.23 -1.93 26.37
N LYS A 162 -3.94 -0.82 26.59
CA LYS A 162 -3.76 0.44 25.85
C LYS A 162 -2.27 0.80 25.81
N PRO A 163 -1.72 1.19 24.64
CA PRO A 163 -0.34 1.66 24.58
C PRO A 163 -0.15 2.89 25.49
N ARG A 164 1.01 2.96 26.15
CA ARG A 164 1.41 4.04 27.04
C ARG A 164 1.80 5.32 26.30
N PHE A 165 2.06 5.24 24.99
CA PHE A 165 2.35 6.41 24.17
C PHE A 165 1.04 7.07 23.70
N PRO A 166 0.99 8.41 23.63
CA PRO A 166 -0.18 9.10 23.12
C PRO A 166 -0.32 8.83 21.62
N ALA A 167 -1.40 8.16 21.25
CA ALA A 167 -1.78 7.93 19.86
C ALA A 167 -3.29 8.14 19.69
N VAL A 168 -3.69 8.38 18.46
CA VAL A 168 -5.09 8.50 18.05
C VAL A 168 -5.45 7.40 17.07
N SER A 169 -6.69 6.96 17.10
CA SER A 169 -7.23 6.02 16.14
C SER A 169 -7.36 6.72 14.78
N ILE A 170 -7.09 5.98 13.72
CA ILE A 170 -7.40 6.34 12.33
C ILE A 170 -8.35 5.27 11.82
N ASP A 171 -9.61 5.66 11.67
CA ASP A 171 -10.74 4.76 11.43
C ASP A 171 -11.42 4.97 10.09
N ASN A 172 -10.99 5.99 9.36
CA ASN A 172 -11.48 6.25 8.02
C ASN A 172 -10.39 6.91 7.18
N TRP A 173 -10.66 6.97 5.87
CA TRP A 173 -9.72 7.55 4.91
C TRP A 173 -9.55 9.06 5.06
N ASP A 174 -10.53 9.79 5.60
CA ASP A 174 -10.40 11.24 5.83
C ASP A 174 -9.37 11.52 6.93
N GLU A 175 -9.38 10.76 8.02
CA GLU A 175 -8.36 10.80 9.09
C GLU A 175 -6.96 10.42 8.61
N LEU A 176 -6.84 9.49 7.65
CA LEU A 176 -5.56 9.16 7.05
C LEU A 176 -5.09 10.21 6.03
N ILE A 177 -6.01 10.89 5.35
CA ILE A 177 -5.68 11.95 4.40
C ILE A 177 -5.33 13.25 5.16
N ASP A 178 -5.98 13.52 6.28
CA ASP A 178 -5.71 14.64 7.17
C ASP A 178 -5.12 14.14 8.49
N VAL A 179 -3.90 13.60 8.40
CA VAL A 179 -3.23 12.94 9.52
C VAL A 179 -3.02 13.91 10.69
N PRO A 180 -3.30 13.47 11.93
CA PRO A 180 -3.06 14.27 13.12
C PRO A 180 -1.57 14.53 13.35
N SER A 181 -1.23 15.57 14.12
CA SER A 181 0.17 15.89 14.45
C SER A 181 0.83 14.90 15.42
N THR A 182 0.04 13.95 15.94
CA THR A 182 0.46 12.91 16.89
C THR A 182 0.55 11.55 16.20
N ALA A 183 1.09 10.54 16.90
CA ALA A 183 1.06 9.17 16.41
C ALA A 183 -0.37 8.71 16.07
N GLY A 184 -0.55 8.07 14.91
CA GLY A 184 -1.85 7.55 14.46
C GLY A 184 -1.82 6.05 14.30
N VAL A 185 -2.83 5.34 14.79
CA VAL A 185 -2.98 3.89 14.65
C VAL A 185 -4.14 3.61 13.70
N ILE A 186 -3.83 3.08 12.53
CA ILE A 186 -4.81 2.59 11.56
C ILE A 186 -5.33 1.25 12.05
N ARG A 187 -6.65 1.14 12.22
CA ARG A 187 -7.33 -0.08 12.68
C ARG A 187 -7.89 -0.85 11.47
N ALA A 188 -7.06 -1.68 10.84
CA ALA A 188 -7.42 -2.49 9.68
C ALA A 188 -7.10 -3.98 9.93
N HIS A 189 -7.48 -4.47 11.12
CA HIS A 189 -7.06 -5.78 11.61
C HIS A 189 -7.51 -6.92 10.70
N ASP A 190 -6.58 -7.83 10.38
CA ASP A 190 -6.77 -8.98 9.47
C ASP A 190 -7.31 -8.61 8.07
N ASN A 191 -7.26 -7.33 7.71
CA ASN A 191 -7.66 -6.80 6.41
C ASN A 191 -6.43 -6.39 5.60
N PHE A 192 -5.83 -7.36 4.90
CA PHE A 192 -4.60 -7.09 4.15
C PHE A 192 -4.79 -6.02 3.06
N VAL A 193 -5.98 -5.91 2.46
CA VAL A 193 -6.28 -4.91 1.42
C VAL A 193 -6.30 -3.51 2.03
N GLY A 194 -7.02 -3.34 3.14
CA GLY A 194 -7.04 -2.11 3.93
C GLY A 194 -5.64 -1.72 4.39
N ARG A 195 -4.89 -2.66 4.98
CA ARG A 195 -3.52 -2.43 5.44
C ARG A 195 -2.56 -2.06 4.30
N LEU A 196 -2.65 -2.72 3.16
CA LEU A 196 -1.81 -2.44 1.99
C LEU A 196 -2.10 -1.04 1.41
N ALA A 197 -3.38 -0.72 1.21
CA ALA A 197 -3.81 0.59 0.73
C ALA A 197 -3.41 1.71 1.70
N ALA A 198 -3.65 1.52 3.00
CA ALA A 198 -3.29 2.47 4.04
C ALA A 198 -1.77 2.68 4.15
N THR A 199 -0.99 1.61 4.05
CA THR A 199 0.49 1.68 3.98
C THR A 199 0.93 2.53 2.79
N ALA A 200 0.38 2.27 1.61
CA ALA A 200 0.76 3.00 0.40
C ALA A 200 0.42 4.49 0.49
N ILE A 201 -0.78 4.82 0.97
CA ILE A 201 -1.22 6.20 1.15
C ILE A 201 -0.37 6.93 2.21
N SER A 202 -0.12 6.28 3.35
CA SER A 202 0.69 6.85 4.44
C SER A 202 2.11 7.19 3.97
N VAL A 203 2.78 6.26 3.28
CA VAL A 203 4.11 6.47 2.72
C VAL A 203 4.10 7.55 1.64
N GLN A 204 3.11 7.56 0.75
CA GLN A 204 2.97 8.56 -0.31
C GLN A 204 2.77 9.98 0.24
N LYS A 205 2.15 10.11 1.42
CA LYS A 205 2.04 11.38 2.15
C LYS A 205 3.31 11.78 2.91
N GLY A 206 4.35 10.93 2.88
CA GLY A 206 5.64 11.18 3.52
C GLY A 206 5.67 10.84 5.01
N HIS A 207 4.70 10.05 5.50
CA HIS A 207 4.68 9.62 6.90
C HIS A 207 5.56 8.39 7.11
N LEU A 208 6.33 8.40 8.21
CA LEU A 208 6.99 7.20 8.68
C LEU A 208 5.94 6.18 9.12
N THR A 209 5.93 5.03 8.47
CA THR A 209 4.88 4.03 8.52
C THR A 209 5.42 2.73 9.10
N PHE A 210 4.91 2.34 10.26
CA PHE A 210 5.25 1.11 10.94
C PHE A 210 4.19 0.05 10.66
N VAL A 211 4.58 -1.06 10.05
CA VAL A 211 3.64 -2.15 9.72
C VAL A 211 3.82 -3.28 10.71
N TRP A 212 2.73 -3.69 11.34
CA TRP A 212 2.77 -4.69 12.42
C TRP A 212 2.30 -6.06 11.96
N PRO A 213 2.73 -7.14 12.64
CA PRO A 213 2.20 -8.47 12.39
C PRO A 213 0.72 -8.52 12.74
N LYS A 214 -0.03 -9.44 12.10
CA LYS A 214 -1.45 -9.68 12.40
C LYS A 214 -1.71 -9.89 13.90
N GLN A 215 -0.81 -10.59 14.60
CA GLN A 215 -0.93 -10.78 16.04
C GLN A 215 -0.22 -9.65 16.79
N ILE A 216 -1.00 -8.66 17.20
CA ILE A 216 -0.52 -7.49 17.91
C ILE A 216 -0.52 -7.74 19.42
N CYS A 217 0.58 -7.39 20.08
CA CYS A 217 0.66 -7.32 21.53
C CYS A 217 1.31 -5.99 21.92
N TRP A 218 0.48 -5.06 22.41
CA TRP A 218 0.92 -3.73 22.82
C TRP A 218 2.03 -3.77 23.89
N THR A 219 1.98 -4.73 24.81
CA THR A 219 3.04 -4.93 25.81
C THR A 219 4.39 -5.32 25.18
N CYS A 220 4.38 -6.23 24.20
CA CYS A 220 5.60 -6.62 23.49
C CYS A 220 6.13 -5.45 22.65
N ILE A 221 5.22 -4.70 22.03
CA ILE A 221 5.56 -3.53 21.22
C ILE A 221 6.20 -2.46 22.09
N GLU A 222 5.63 -2.13 23.25
CA GLU A 222 6.21 -1.18 24.21
C GLU A 222 7.62 -1.58 24.65
N SER A 223 7.84 -2.85 24.96
CA SER A 223 9.16 -3.34 25.36
C SER A 223 10.22 -3.16 24.27
N PHE A 224 9.82 -3.28 23.01
CA PHE A 224 10.67 -3.01 21.85
C PHE A 224 10.85 -1.49 21.62
N THR A 225 9.77 -0.72 21.76
CA THR A 225 9.73 0.71 21.43
C THR A 225 10.32 1.63 22.50
N LEU A 226 10.44 1.20 23.76
CA LEU A 226 11.16 1.95 24.81
C LEU A 226 12.63 2.26 24.44
N HIS A 227 13.22 1.50 23.50
CA HIS A 227 14.55 1.76 22.95
C HIS A 227 14.57 2.75 21.75
N SER A 228 13.41 3.17 21.22
CA SER A 228 13.28 3.98 20.00
C SER A 228 12.21 5.08 20.06
N LEU A 229 11.85 5.55 21.26
CA LEU A 229 10.74 6.48 21.52
C LEU A 229 10.74 7.76 20.65
N ASP A 230 11.92 8.29 20.32
CA ASP A 230 12.05 9.51 19.51
C ASP A 230 11.60 9.33 18.05
N LYS A 231 11.55 8.10 17.54
CA LYS A 231 11.08 7.81 16.17
C LYS A 231 9.56 7.63 16.07
N LEU A 232 8.89 7.45 17.21
CA LEU A 232 7.48 7.06 17.26
C LEU A 232 6.55 8.27 17.38
N SER A 233 7.08 9.40 17.85
CA SER A 233 6.32 10.65 17.93
C SER A 233 5.98 11.14 16.52
N GLY A 234 4.74 10.90 16.09
CA GLY A 234 4.23 11.33 14.77
C GLY A 234 4.29 10.27 13.67
N GLY A 235 4.64 9.01 14.00
CA GLY A 235 4.55 7.90 13.05
C GLY A 235 3.13 7.37 12.86
N ILE A 236 2.89 6.70 11.74
CA ILE A 236 1.64 5.98 11.45
C ILE A 236 1.86 4.49 11.65
N PHE A 237 0.99 3.86 12.43
CA PHE A 237 1.04 2.45 12.77
C PHE A 237 -0.08 1.73 12.03
N ILE A 238 0.25 0.67 11.29
CA ILE A 238 -0.70 -0.16 10.55
C ILE A 238 -1.02 -1.39 11.38
N GLY A 239 -2.18 -1.38 12.06
CA GLY A 239 -2.70 -2.46 12.91
C GLY A 239 -3.69 -3.39 12.22
#